data_AF-A0A4D8PVL7-F1
#
_entry.id   AF-A0A4D8PVL7-F1
#
_cell.length_a   1.000
_cell.length_b   1.000
_cell.length_c   1.000
_cell.angle_alpha   90.00
_cell.angle_beta   90.00
_cell.angle_gamma   90.00
#
_symmetry.space_group_name_H-M   'P 1'
#
loop_
_entity.id
_entity.type
_entity.pdbx_description
1 polymer ?
#
loop_
_entity_poly.entity_id
_entity_poly.type
_entity_poly.pdbx_seq_one_letter_code
_entity_poly.pdbx_strand_id
1 'polypeptide(L)'
;MQPDHLPDSYKGGRLLYRWTWMQLHPAVLDPETGGELEPAVFGPCCPEPPLDLFSATADAIGAVLAENAAVRALAAAALPPGLPSAPPALLAELKATAVDLINARVGELRAVHITVTVGQSATYLEKQEEAERHAAGEGGPFPYLSAEASATDSTLDEVAALVGATANAWTAVNASLEGKRRAAVEAVKAAETHVQVYQACAHLRA
;
A
#
# COMPACT_ATOMS: atom_id res chain seq x y z
N MET A 1 -3.27 -32.32 -8.16
CA MET A 1 -3.81 -31.05 -8.67
C MET A 1 -2.86 -29.96 -8.18
N GLN A 2 -2.22 -29.22 -9.09
CA GLN A 2 -1.34 -28.09 -8.75
C GLN A 2 -2.17 -26.92 -8.20
N PRO A 3 -1.69 -26.18 -7.18
CA PRO A 3 -2.41 -25.06 -6.62
C PRO A 3 -1.90 -23.76 -7.24
N ASP A 4 -2.33 -23.46 -8.46
CA ASP A 4 -2.25 -22.12 -9.04
C ASP A 4 -3.46 -21.99 -9.98
N HIS A 5 -4.03 -20.80 -10.07
CA HIS A 5 -5.31 -20.43 -10.73
C HIS A 5 -6.53 -20.40 -9.78
N LEU A 6 -6.72 -19.24 -9.13
CA LEU A 6 -8.03 -18.78 -8.65
C LEU A 6 -8.75 -18.05 -9.81
N PRO A 7 -10.04 -18.30 -10.07
CA PRO A 7 -10.78 -17.68 -11.18
C PRO A 7 -11.19 -16.22 -10.89
N ASP A 8 -11.26 -15.40 -11.96
CA ASP A 8 -11.44 -13.93 -12.01
C ASP A 8 -12.77 -13.34 -11.45
N SER A 9 -13.59 -14.08 -10.69
CA SER A 9 -14.96 -13.66 -10.33
C SER A 9 -15.15 -13.05 -8.93
N TYR A 10 -14.15 -12.34 -8.40
CA TYR A 10 -14.21 -11.81 -7.03
C TYR A 10 -14.79 -10.39 -6.93
N LYS A 11 -15.98 -10.25 -6.31
CA LYS A 11 -16.50 -8.99 -5.76
C LYS A 11 -16.69 -9.13 -4.25
N GLY A 12 -15.84 -8.48 -3.44
CA GLY A 12 -15.84 -8.62 -1.98
C GLY A 12 -16.30 -7.37 -1.21
N GLY A 13 -17.01 -7.57 -0.10
CA GLY A 13 -17.24 -6.62 1.01
C GLY A 13 -16.65 -7.14 2.34
N ARG A 14 -16.63 -6.34 3.41
CA ARG A 14 -16.03 -6.70 4.73
C ARG A 14 -17.09 -6.76 5.84
N LEU A 15 -16.96 -7.73 6.75
CA LEU A 15 -17.78 -7.86 7.97
C LEU A 15 -16.88 -8.04 9.21
N LEU A 16 -17.38 -7.63 10.38
CA LEU A 16 -16.66 -7.69 11.66
C LEU A 16 -17.12 -8.91 12.47
N TYR A 17 -16.21 -9.84 12.75
CA TYR A 17 -16.41 -10.98 13.67
C TYR A 17 -15.54 -10.78 14.92
N ARG A 18 -15.98 -11.30 16.07
CA ARG A 18 -15.36 -11.13 17.39
C ARG A 18 -13.86 -11.55 17.40
N TRP A 19 -12.99 -10.57 17.17
CA TRP A 19 -11.55 -10.50 17.50
C TRP A 19 -10.56 -11.43 16.80
N THR A 20 -10.86 -11.82 15.58
CA THR A 20 -9.83 -12.20 14.60
C THR A 20 -10.32 -11.79 13.22
N TRP A 21 -9.47 -11.13 12.42
CA TRP A 21 -9.79 -10.80 11.04
C TRP A 21 -9.89 -12.11 10.25
N MET A 22 -11.09 -12.48 9.82
CA MET A 22 -11.29 -13.60 8.90
C MET A 22 -11.83 -13.09 7.57
N GLN A 23 -11.27 -13.58 6.47
CA GLN A 23 -11.79 -13.36 5.14
C GLN A 23 -12.98 -14.31 4.94
N LEU A 24 -14.18 -13.76 4.79
CA LEU A 24 -15.36 -14.52 4.38
C LEU A 24 -15.41 -14.59 2.86
N HIS A 25 -15.63 -15.79 2.32
CA HIS A 25 -15.86 -16.02 0.91
C HIS A 25 -17.37 -16.10 0.67
N PRO A 26 -17.97 -15.21 -0.14
CA PRO A 26 -19.42 -15.02 -0.17
C PRO A 26 -20.21 -16.16 -0.85
N ALA A 27 -19.54 -17.07 -1.58
CA ALA A 27 -20.13 -18.33 -2.03
C ALA A 27 -19.00 -19.28 -2.43
N VAL A 28 -19.05 -20.52 -1.97
CA VAL A 28 -18.37 -21.63 -2.64
C VAL A 28 -19.43 -22.29 -3.50
N LEU A 29 -19.26 -22.23 -4.83
CA LEU A 29 -20.11 -23.02 -5.70
C LEU A 29 -19.65 -24.47 -5.59
N ASP A 30 -20.60 -25.38 -5.37
CA ASP A 30 -20.35 -26.81 -5.45
C ASP A 30 -19.83 -27.13 -6.86
N PRO A 31 -18.60 -27.67 -7.01
CA PRO A 31 -18.01 -27.92 -8.31
C PRO A 31 -18.72 -29.02 -9.11
N GLU A 32 -19.53 -29.85 -8.46
CA GLU A 32 -20.30 -30.92 -9.12
C GLU A 32 -21.71 -30.47 -9.50
N THR A 33 -22.33 -29.59 -8.70
CA THR A 33 -23.75 -29.22 -8.89
C THR A 33 -23.97 -27.77 -9.33
N GLY A 34 -22.99 -26.89 -9.18
CA GLY A 34 -23.11 -25.45 -9.49
C GLY A 34 -24.02 -24.67 -8.55
N GLY A 35 -24.55 -25.30 -7.49
CA GLY A 35 -25.35 -24.65 -6.46
C GLY A 35 -24.50 -23.86 -5.46
N GLU A 36 -25.09 -22.84 -4.84
CA GLU A 36 -24.47 -22.11 -3.73
C GLU A 36 -24.42 -22.99 -2.49
N LEU A 37 -23.22 -23.26 -1.97
CA LEU A 37 -23.07 -23.85 -0.64
C LEU A 37 -23.32 -22.78 0.42
N GLU A 38 -24.06 -23.14 1.47
CA GLU A 38 -24.22 -22.32 2.68
C GLU A 38 -22.84 -21.82 3.16
N PRO A 39 -22.72 -20.54 3.57
CA PRO A 39 -21.45 -19.94 3.93
C PRO A 39 -20.82 -20.68 5.12
N ALA A 40 -19.85 -21.55 4.82
CA ALA A 40 -19.08 -22.25 5.84
C ALA A 40 -18.06 -21.30 6.45
N VAL A 41 -18.29 -20.92 7.71
CA VAL A 41 -17.28 -20.25 8.53
C VAL A 41 -16.22 -21.27 8.89
N PHE A 42 -15.10 -21.30 8.15
CA PHE A 42 -13.96 -22.15 8.49
C PHE A 42 -13.11 -21.48 9.58
N GLY A 43 -13.20 -21.99 10.80
CA GLY A 43 -12.41 -21.57 11.97
C GLY A 43 -12.69 -22.45 13.20
N PRO A 44 -11.85 -22.39 14.24
CA PRO A 44 -12.03 -23.19 15.46
C PRO A 44 -13.31 -22.76 16.18
N CYS A 45 -14.34 -23.61 16.09
CA CYS A 45 -15.59 -23.63 16.86
C CYS A 45 -16.29 -22.28 17.03
N CYS A 46 -17.29 -22.00 16.18
CA CYS A 46 -18.27 -20.95 16.47
C CYS A 46 -18.95 -21.26 17.82
N PRO A 47 -18.92 -20.35 18.82
CA PRO A 47 -19.62 -20.60 20.08
C PRO A 47 -21.13 -20.62 19.83
N GLU A 48 -21.82 -21.58 20.44
CA GLU A 48 -23.29 -21.53 20.54
C GLU A 48 -23.71 -20.62 21.70
N PRO A 49 -24.78 -19.79 21.55
CA PRO A 49 -25.62 -19.63 20.35
C PRO A 49 -24.99 -18.72 19.28
N PRO A 50 -25.43 -18.83 18.00
CA PRO A 50 -24.95 -17.98 16.92
C PRO A 50 -25.17 -16.50 17.26
N LEU A 51 -24.11 -15.70 17.15
CA LEU A 51 -24.20 -14.25 17.29
C LEU A 51 -24.87 -13.66 16.05
N ASP A 52 -25.74 -12.67 16.24
CA ASP A 52 -26.37 -11.95 15.14
C ASP A 52 -25.32 -11.33 14.22
N LEU A 53 -25.38 -11.70 12.94
CA LEU A 53 -24.52 -11.15 11.89
C LEU A 53 -25.29 -10.08 11.14
N PHE A 54 -24.68 -8.90 11.00
CA PHE A 54 -25.25 -7.79 10.24
C PHE A 54 -24.28 -7.39 9.13
N SER A 55 -24.82 -7.10 7.96
CA SER A 55 -24.06 -6.50 6.86
C SER A 55 -23.99 -4.98 7.01
N ALA A 56 -22.78 -4.42 6.88
CA ALA A 56 -22.56 -2.99 6.93
C ALA A 56 -21.44 -2.57 5.97
N THR A 57 -21.57 -1.39 5.37
CA THR A 57 -20.47 -0.79 4.60
C THR A 57 -19.37 -0.28 5.52
N ALA A 58 -18.15 -0.12 5.01
CA ALA A 58 -17.03 0.42 5.79
C ALA A 58 -17.37 1.80 6.41
N ASP A 59 -18.07 2.64 5.65
CA ASP A 59 -18.50 3.97 6.09
C ASP A 59 -19.57 3.90 7.19
N ALA A 60 -20.54 2.98 7.07
CA ALA A 60 -21.56 2.76 8.09
C ALA A 60 -20.95 2.26 9.41
N ILE A 61 -19.93 1.38 9.33
CA ILE A 61 -19.16 0.92 10.49
C ILE A 61 -18.40 2.09 11.12
N GLY A 62 -17.76 2.93 10.31
CA GLY A 62 -17.05 4.12 10.76
C GLY A 62 -17.95 5.11 11.49
N ALA A 63 -19.15 5.38 10.96
CA ALA A 63 -20.12 6.28 11.57
C ALA A 63 -20.61 5.76 12.94
N VAL A 64 -20.95 4.47 13.05
CA VAL A 64 -21.39 3.85 14.31
C VAL A 64 -20.28 3.89 15.37
N LEU A 65 -19.03 3.65 14.99
CA LEU A 65 -17.88 3.76 15.90
C LEU A 65 -17.60 5.21 16.32
N ALA A 66 -17.83 6.19 15.44
CA ALA A 66 -17.66 7.60 15.74
C ALA A 66 -18.72 8.12 16.73
N GLU A 67 -19.95 7.62 16.65
CA GLU A 67 -21.06 8.08 17.48
C GLU A 67 -21.21 7.32 18.80
N ASN A 68 -20.67 6.10 18.90
CA ASN A 68 -20.98 5.22 20.01
C ASN A 68 -19.76 4.87 20.88
N ALA A 69 -19.54 5.66 21.94
CA ALA A 69 -18.41 5.52 22.86
C ALA A 69 -18.35 4.14 23.54
N ALA A 70 -19.49 3.49 23.80
CA ALA A 70 -19.56 2.14 24.36
C ALA A 70 -19.09 1.08 23.36
N VAL A 71 -19.41 1.23 22.07
CA VAL A 71 -18.92 0.33 21.01
C VAL A 71 -17.42 0.53 20.81
N ARG A 72 -16.90 1.76 20.91
CA ARG A 72 -15.44 1.99 20.94
C ARG A 72 -14.76 1.32 22.13
N ALA A 73 -15.35 1.39 23.32
CA ALA A 73 -14.81 0.75 24.52
C ALA A 73 -14.81 -0.78 24.39
N LEU A 74 -15.89 -1.38 23.84
CA LEU A 74 -15.92 -2.82 23.53
C LEU A 74 -14.89 -3.18 22.45
N ALA A 75 -14.80 -2.37 21.39
CA ALA A 75 -13.83 -2.43 20.30
C ALA A 75 -12.39 -2.01 20.70
N ALA A 76 -12.14 -1.74 21.97
CA ALA A 76 -10.80 -1.60 22.53
C ALA A 76 -10.54 -2.71 23.56
N ALA A 77 -11.57 -3.09 24.32
CA ALA A 77 -11.52 -4.10 25.37
C ALA A 77 -11.42 -5.53 24.84
N ALA A 78 -11.88 -5.78 23.62
CA ALA A 78 -11.87 -7.11 23.10
C ALA A 78 -10.77 -7.35 22.05
N LEU A 79 -9.95 -6.32 21.74
CA LEU A 79 -8.54 -6.56 21.43
C LEU A 79 -8.05 -7.32 22.66
N PRO A 80 -7.60 -8.58 22.52
CA PRO A 80 -7.30 -9.41 23.68
C PRO A 80 -6.34 -8.63 24.60
N PRO A 81 -6.75 -8.30 25.84
CA PRO A 81 -5.86 -7.65 26.77
C PRO A 81 -4.70 -8.62 27.01
N GLY A 82 -3.51 -8.23 26.56
CA GLY A 82 -2.31 -9.04 26.70
C GLY A 82 -2.24 -10.22 25.72
N LEU A 83 -2.23 -9.96 24.41
CA LEU A 83 -1.38 -10.80 23.55
C LEU A 83 -0.01 -10.82 24.23
N PRO A 84 0.53 -12.00 24.62
CA PRO A 84 1.84 -12.05 25.24
C PRO A 84 2.78 -11.27 24.33
N SER A 85 3.54 -10.32 24.89
CA SER A 85 4.63 -9.71 24.15
C SER A 85 5.41 -10.87 23.58
N ALA A 86 5.42 -11.02 22.26
CA ALA A 86 6.19 -12.13 21.72
C ALA A 86 7.63 -11.97 22.24
N PRO A 87 8.36 -13.08 22.42
CA PRO A 87 9.76 -13.02 22.81
C PRO A 87 10.46 -11.89 22.04
N PRO A 88 11.25 -11.02 22.71
CA PRO A 88 11.83 -9.84 22.06
C PRO A 88 12.53 -10.13 20.72
N ALA A 89 13.10 -11.32 20.57
CA ALA A 89 13.68 -11.81 19.31
C ALA A 89 12.65 -11.88 18.16
N LEU A 90 11.44 -12.42 18.40
CA LEU A 90 10.38 -12.51 17.39
C LEU A 90 9.85 -11.12 16.99
N LEU A 91 9.76 -10.18 17.93
CA LEU A 91 9.38 -8.81 17.60
C LEU A 91 10.47 -8.09 16.78
N ALA A 92 11.74 -8.30 17.11
CA ALA A 92 12.85 -7.71 16.37
C ALA A 92 12.92 -8.21 14.91
N GLU A 93 12.75 -9.51 14.69
CA GLU A 93 12.67 -10.14 13.37
C GLU A 93 11.48 -9.62 12.56
N LEU A 94 10.31 -9.51 13.20
CA LEU A 94 9.12 -8.95 12.57
C LEU A 94 9.33 -7.49 12.15
N LYS A 95 9.97 -6.67 13.00
CA LYS A 95 10.31 -5.28 12.65
C LYS A 95 11.26 -5.19 11.47
N ALA A 96 12.31 -6.01 11.43
CA ALA A 96 13.25 -6.05 10.32
C ALA A 96 12.54 -6.40 9.00
N THR A 97 11.75 -7.48 9.02
CA THR A 97 10.94 -7.91 7.87
C THR A 97 9.98 -6.82 7.41
N ALA A 98 9.31 -6.14 8.35
CA ALA A 98 8.39 -5.05 8.04
C ALA A 98 9.10 -3.86 7.36
N VAL A 99 10.30 -3.50 7.81
CA VAL A 99 11.10 -2.43 7.19
C VAL A 99 11.48 -2.80 5.75
N ASP A 100 11.87 -4.05 5.50
CA ASP A 100 12.19 -4.52 4.14
C ASP A 100 10.98 -4.45 3.22
N LEU A 101 9.81 -4.90 3.69
CA LEU A 101 8.55 -4.82 2.95
C LEU A 101 8.14 -3.37 2.66
N ILE A 102 8.30 -2.45 3.63
CA ILE A 102 8.03 -1.01 3.44
C ILE A 102 8.92 -0.45 2.33
N ASN A 103 10.22 -0.77 2.35
CA ASN A 103 11.17 -0.27 1.36
C ASN A 103 10.88 -0.85 -0.03
N ALA A 104 10.61 -2.16 -0.13
CA ALA A 104 10.22 -2.81 -1.37
C ALA A 104 8.94 -2.18 -1.96
N ARG A 105 7.89 -2.03 -1.14
CA ARG A 105 6.62 -1.46 -1.57
C ARG A 105 6.75 -0.02 -2.07
N VAL A 106 7.53 0.81 -1.39
CA VAL A 106 7.75 2.18 -1.86
C VAL A 106 8.56 2.19 -3.16
N GLY A 107 9.51 1.25 -3.34
CA GLY A 107 10.18 1.02 -4.62
C GLY A 107 9.20 0.68 -5.75
N GLU A 108 8.26 -0.23 -5.53
CA GLU A 108 7.21 -0.59 -6.49
C GLU A 108 6.34 0.62 -6.86
N LEU A 109 5.92 1.41 -5.85
CA LEU A 109 5.12 2.62 -6.09
C LEU A 109 5.89 3.66 -6.90
N ARG A 110 7.19 3.83 -6.66
CA ARG A 110 8.05 4.70 -7.48
C ARG A 110 8.12 4.21 -8.93
N ALA A 111 8.26 2.90 -9.13
CA ALA A 111 8.36 2.29 -10.46
C ALA A 111 7.11 2.48 -11.34
N VAL A 112 5.96 2.87 -10.78
CA VAL A 112 4.77 3.27 -11.55
C VAL A 112 4.95 4.61 -12.26
N HIS A 113 5.83 5.48 -11.75
CA HIS A 113 6.02 6.85 -12.23
C HIS A 113 7.31 7.06 -13.01
N ILE A 114 8.29 6.17 -12.88
CA ILE A 114 9.60 6.29 -13.53
C ILE A 114 9.98 5.00 -14.23
N THR A 115 10.78 5.11 -15.30
CA THR A 115 11.41 3.95 -15.90
C THR A 115 12.61 3.51 -15.06
N VAL A 116 12.59 2.26 -14.62
CA VAL A 116 13.67 1.67 -13.83
C VAL A 116 14.61 0.90 -14.76
N THR A 117 15.74 1.52 -15.10
CA THR A 117 16.83 0.91 -15.88
C THR A 117 18.17 1.29 -15.27
N VAL A 118 19.18 0.42 -15.37
CA VAL A 118 20.53 0.69 -14.87
C VAL A 118 21.07 1.99 -15.47
N GLY A 119 21.52 2.91 -14.62
CA GLY A 119 22.06 4.22 -15.02
C GLY A 119 21.02 5.30 -15.37
N GLN A 120 19.73 4.97 -15.47
CA GLN A 120 18.70 5.90 -15.89
C GLN A 120 18.49 7.07 -14.92
N SER A 121 18.70 6.84 -13.61
CA SER A 121 18.57 7.88 -12.59
C SER A 121 19.57 9.03 -12.79
N ALA A 122 20.80 8.73 -13.18
CA ALA A 122 21.79 9.76 -13.49
C ALA A 122 21.35 10.59 -14.70
N THR A 123 20.87 9.93 -15.77
CA THR A 123 20.32 10.61 -16.96
C THR A 123 19.17 11.55 -16.62
N TYR A 124 18.28 11.18 -15.70
CA TYR A 124 17.18 12.06 -15.27
C TYR A 124 17.67 13.33 -14.57
N LEU A 125 18.69 13.21 -13.72
CA LEU A 125 19.27 14.36 -13.01
C LEU A 125 19.97 15.32 -13.98
N GLU A 126 20.78 14.79 -14.90
CA GLU A 126 21.46 15.59 -15.92
C GLU A 126 20.45 16.32 -16.83
N LYS A 127 19.39 15.63 -17.27
CA LYS A 127 18.31 16.25 -18.06
C LYS A 127 17.61 17.37 -17.29
N GLN A 128 17.34 17.17 -16.00
CA GLN A 128 16.73 18.19 -15.17
C GLN A 128 17.63 19.43 -15.05
N GLU A 129 18.93 19.23 -14.80
CA GLU A 129 19.90 20.34 -14.73
C GLU A 129 20.00 21.10 -16.05
N GLU A 130 20.06 20.41 -17.19
CA GLU A 130 20.04 21.06 -18.50
C GLU A 130 18.77 21.88 -18.72
N ALA A 131 17.61 21.35 -18.32
CA ALA A 131 16.33 22.05 -18.46
C ALA A 131 16.25 23.31 -17.59
N GLU A 132 16.78 23.24 -16.36
CA GLU A 132 16.86 24.39 -15.45
C GLU A 132 17.79 25.48 -16.00
N ARG A 133 18.97 25.10 -16.50
CA ARG A 133 19.93 26.02 -17.14
C ARG A 133 19.37 26.66 -18.41
N HIS A 134 18.70 25.87 -19.25
CA HIS A 134 18.03 26.37 -20.44
C HIS A 134 16.91 27.37 -20.08
N ALA A 135 16.09 27.05 -19.07
CA ALA A 135 15.04 27.96 -18.58
C ALA A 135 15.59 29.26 -17.97
N ALA A 136 16.82 29.24 -17.45
CA ALA A 136 17.54 30.43 -17.00
C ALA A 136 18.12 31.28 -18.15
N GLY A 137 17.97 30.85 -19.40
CA GLY A 137 18.48 31.54 -20.59
C GLY A 137 19.97 31.30 -20.84
N GLU A 138 20.56 30.25 -20.26
CA GLU A 138 21.94 29.89 -20.59
C GLU A 138 22.07 29.39 -22.03
N GLY A 139 23.18 29.70 -22.69
CA GLY A 139 23.39 29.40 -24.11
C GLY A 139 23.79 27.96 -24.46
N GLY A 140 23.92 27.05 -23.48
CA GLY A 140 24.32 25.66 -23.72
C GLY A 140 25.78 25.48 -24.18
N PRO A 141 26.28 24.23 -24.24
CA PRO A 141 25.57 23.07 -24.78
C PRO A 141 24.63 22.37 -23.80
N PHE A 142 23.60 21.72 -24.37
CA PHE A 142 22.60 20.89 -23.69
C PHE A 142 22.50 19.53 -24.39
N PRO A 143 23.54 18.67 -24.31
CA PRO A 143 23.62 17.44 -25.09
C PRO A 143 22.46 16.46 -24.87
N TYR A 144 21.93 16.32 -23.65
CA TYR A 144 20.82 15.40 -23.40
C TYR A 144 19.52 15.90 -24.03
N LEU A 145 19.18 17.17 -23.81
CA LEU A 145 17.97 17.77 -24.37
C LEU A 145 18.05 17.88 -25.90
N SER A 146 19.21 18.23 -26.45
CA SER A 146 19.41 18.33 -27.90
C SER A 146 19.30 16.98 -28.61
N ALA A 147 19.84 15.92 -28.00
CA ALA A 147 19.73 14.56 -28.54
C ALA A 147 18.28 14.06 -28.52
N GLU A 148 17.54 14.33 -27.44
CA GLU A 148 16.12 13.97 -27.33
C GLU A 148 15.25 14.77 -28.29
N ALA A 149 15.47 16.08 -28.41
CA ALA A 149 14.81 16.94 -29.39
C ALA A 149 14.98 16.41 -30.82
N SER A 150 16.22 16.06 -31.19
CA SER A 150 16.53 15.46 -32.49
C SER A 150 15.87 14.09 -32.69
N ALA A 151 15.80 13.26 -31.64
CA ALA A 151 15.22 11.92 -31.73
C ALA A 151 13.67 11.92 -31.77
N THR A 152 13.04 13.01 -31.36
CA THR A 152 11.58 13.13 -31.22
C THR A 152 10.97 14.17 -32.16
N ASP A 153 11.74 14.71 -33.11
CA ASP A 153 11.34 15.82 -34.00
C ASP A 153 10.70 16.99 -33.22
N SER A 154 11.25 17.29 -32.04
CA SER A 154 10.81 18.38 -31.16
C SER A 154 11.88 19.47 -31.10
N THR A 155 11.50 20.66 -30.66
CA THR A 155 12.44 21.75 -30.38
C THR A 155 13.12 21.57 -29.02
N LEU A 156 14.27 22.22 -28.84
CA LEU A 156 14.96 22.25 -27.55
C LEU A 156 14.07 22.84 -26.45
N ASP A 157 13.32 23.91 -26.76
CA ASP A 157 12.38 24.56 -25.84
C ASP A 157 11.27 23.61 -25.38
N GLU A 158 10.68 22.85 -26.31
CA GLU A 158 9.62 21.88 -26.01
C GLU A 158 10.13 20.75 -25.10
N VAL A 159 11.31 20.21 -25.39
CA VAL A 159 11.91 19.15 -24.57
C VAL A 159 12.30 19.68 -23.20
N ALA A 160 12.92 20.86 -23.11
CA ALA A 160 13.26 21.50 -21.83
C ALA A 160 12.01 21.72 -20.96
N ALA A 161 10.93 22.25 -21.56
CA ALA A 161 9.66 22.45 -20.87
C ALA A 161 9.04 21.13 -20.39
N LEU A 162 9.06 20.08 -21.23
CA LEU A 162 8.56 18.75 -20.88
C LEU A 162 9.34 18.12 -19.72
N VAL A 163 10.68 18.18 -19.79
CA VAL A 163 11.56 17.65 -18.72
C VAL A 163 11.32 18.40 -17.42
N GLY A 164 11.28 19.74 -17.45
CA GLY A 164 11.00 20.55 -16.25
C GLY A 164 9.63 20.25 -15.65
N ALA A 165 8.58 20.13 -16.48
CA ALA A 165 7.24 19.76 -16.01
C ALA A 165 7.22 18.35 -15.38
N THR A 166 7.92 17.39 -15.99
CA THR A 166 8.02 16.02 -15.49
C THR A 166 8.78 15.96 -14.16
N ALA A 167 9.90 16.67 -14.03
CA ALA A 167 10.67 16.75 -12.80
C ALA A 167 9.85 17.35 -11.64
N ASN A 168 9.08 18.41 -11.91
CA ASN A 168 8.19 19.04 -10.93
C ASN A 168 7.08 18.09 -10.47
N ALA A 169 6.42 17.40 -11.40
CA ALA A 169 5.40 16.41 -11.08
C ALA A 169 5.97 15.24 -10.26
N TRP A 170 7.14 14.73 -10.66
CA TRP A 170 7.84 13.66 -9.95
C TRP A 170 8.23 14.07 -8.54
N THR A 171 8.75 15.28 -8.35
CA THR A 171 9.18 15.78 -7.04
C THR A 171 8.06 15.73 -6.01
N ALA A 172 6.86 16.21 -6.36
CA ALA A 172 5.72 16.19 -5.47
C ALA A 172 5.31 14.75 -5.07
N VAL A 173 5.25 13.84 -6.04
CA VAL A 173 4.90 12.43 -5.80
C VAL A 173 5.96 11.73 -4.95
N ASN A 174 7.23 11.87 -5.31
CA ASN A 174 8.33 11.21 -4.61
C ASN A 174 8.49 11.72 -3.17
N ALA A 175 8.30 13.03 -2.93
CA ALA A 175 8.32 13.59 -1.58
C ALA A 175 7.20 13.01 -0.71
N SER A 176 5.99 12.87 -1.26
CA SER A 176 4.85 12.23 -0.57
C SER A 176 5.15 10.76 -0.23
N LEU A 177 5.66 9.99 -1.20
CA LEU A 177 6.04 8.60 -0.99
C LEU A 177 7.15 8.45 0.06
N GLU A 178 8.17 9.31 0.02
CA GLU A 178 9.24 9.29 1.01
C GLU A 178 8.74 9.65 2.41
N GLY A 179 7.86 10.64 2.53
CA GLY A 179 7.20 10.99 3.79
C GLY A 179 6.46 9.80 4.39
N LYS A 180 5.64 9.10 3.59
CA LYS A 180 4.92 7.89 4.00
C LYS A 180 5.87 6.76 4.40
N ARG A 181 6.94 6.54 3.63
CA ARG A 181 7.97 5.54 3.93
C ARG A 181 8.62 5.80 5.29
N ARG A 182 9.08 7.04 5.51
CA ARG A 182 9.74 7.43 6.75
C ARG A 182 8.79 7.31 7.94
N ALA A 183 7.55 7.77 7.81
CA ALA A 183 6.55 7.63 8.87
C ALA A 183 6.29 6.16 9.24
N ALA A 184 6.13 5.28 8.24
CA ALA A 184 5.91 3.86 8.48
C ALA A 184 7.13 3.19 9.15
N VAL A 185 8.35 3.48 8.69
CA VAL A 185 9.58 2.93 9.29
C VAL A 185 9.73 3.38 10.75
N GLU A 186 9.50 4.65 11.06
CA GLU A 186 9.58 5.14 12.45
C GLU A 186 8.48 4.55 13.33
N ALA A 187 7.27 4.34 12.81
CA ALA A 187 6.20 3.65 13.53
C ALA A 187 6.55 2.17 13.82
N VAL A 188 7.16 1.45 12.87
CA VAL A 188 7.65 0.07 13.10
C VAL A 188 8.73 0.05 14.17
N LYS A 189 9.66 1.01 14.16
CA LYS A 189 10.71 1.10 15.20
C LYS A 189 10.13 1.33 16.58
N ALA A 190 9.16 2.23 16.69
CA ALA A 190 8.49 2.56 17.96
C ALA A 190 7.51 1.47 18.44
N ALA A 191 7.12 0.52 17.60
CA ALA A 191 6.17 -0.52 17.95
C ALA A 191 6.68 -1.41 19.10
N GLU A 192 5.86 -1.62 20.12
CA GLU A 192 6.14 -2.53 21.25
C GLU A 192 5.43 -3.88 21.07
N THR A 193 4.55 -3.98 20.07
CA THR A 193 3.70 -5.15 19.83
C THR A 193 3.60 -5.50 18.35
N HIS A 194 3.20 -6.74 18.05
CA HIS A 194 2.99 -7.22 16.68
C HIS A 194 1.86 -6.45 15.97
N VAL A 195 0.82 -6.11 16.72
CA VAL A 195 -0.32 -5.34 16.22
C VAL A 195 0.14 -3.94 15.76
N GLN A 196 0.99 -3.28 16.53
CA GLN A 196 1.54 -1.97 16.15
C GLN A 196 2.43 -2.06 14.91
N VAL A 197 3.23 -3.13 14.76
CA VAL A 197 4.00 -3.34 13.52
C VAL A 197 3.07 -3.51 12.31
N TYR A 198 1.99 -4.30 12.46
CA TYR A 198 1.01 -4.47 11.38
C TYR A 198 0.30 -3.16 11.02
N GLN A 199 -0.12 -2.38 12.03
CA GLN A 199 -0.76 -1.08 11.83
C GLN A 199 0.16 -0.09 11.10
N ALA A 200 1.46 -0.07 11.46
CA ALA A 200 2.45 0.77 10.80
C ALA A 200 2.57 0.46 9.29
N CYS A 201 2.39 -0.80 8.89
CA CYS A 201 2.42 -1.21 7.49
C CYS A 201 1.13 -0.90 6.71
N ALA A 202 -0.01 -0.66 7.38
CA ALA A 202 -1.30 -0.47 6.71
C ALA A 202 -1.38 0.82 5.89
N HIS A 203 -0.60 1.84 6.25
CA HIS A 203 -0.62 3.17 5.62
C HIS A 203 0.03 3.23 4.22
N LEU A 204 0.63 2.13 3.75
CA LEU A 204 1.24 2.02 2.41
C LEU A 204 0.34 1.31 1.39
N ARG A 205 -0.92 1.01 1.75
CA ARG A 205 -1.92 0.48 0.82
C ARG A 205 -2.49 1.64 -0.01
N ALA A 206 -2.54 1.44 -1.32
CA ALA A 206 -3.17 2.35 -2.27
C ALA A 206 -4.69 2.34 -2.10
#